data_AF-A0A9X2IZH1-F1
#
_entry.id   AF-A0A9X2IZH1-F1
#
_cell.length_a   1.000
_cell.length_b   1.000
_cell.length_c   1.000
_cell.angle_alpha   90.00
_cell.angle_beta   90.00
_cell.angle_gamma   90.00
#
_symmetry.space_group_name_H-M   'P 1'
#
loop_
_entity.id
_entity.type
_entity.pdbx_description
1 polymer ?
#
loop_
_entity_poly.entity_id
_entity_poly.type
_entity_poly.pdbx_seq_one_letter_code
_entity_poly.pdbx_strand_id
1 'polypeptide(L)'
;MTTEPQQPAVLDDERFEEILVKDGPGGLRAKRFVGRFLAEAREHTKTGIEVTKVYRSRKGKFVAQRQATEWLEFPNHADLVAELKSDWRNWRNLLGFGPELPEWGDYTVEIVDSIEELRERISPKLYRRVAAAVETPRTDDLDI
;
A
#
# COMPACT_ATOMS: atom_id res chain seq x y z
N MET A 1 13.22 36.70 0.14
CA MET A 1 12.82 35.37 0.62
C MET A 1 12.54 34.55 -0.61
N THR A 2 13.51 33.75 -1.05
CA THR A 2 13.41 32.96 -2.29
C THR A 2 12.76 31.63 -1.93
N THR A 3 11.53 31.43 -2.39
CA THR A 3 10.86 30.14 -2.28
C THR A 3 11.47 29.21 -3.32
N GLU A 4 12.31 28.30 -2.85
CA GLU A 4 12.86 27.20 -3.64
C GLU A 4 11.70 26.31 -4.13
N PRO A 5 11.58 26.04 -5.44
CA PRO A 5 10.55 25.12 -5.92
C PRO A 5 10.90 23.72 -5.42
N GLN A 6 10.03 23.15 -4.58
CA GLN A 6 10.14 21.76 -4.16
C GLN A 6 10.00 20.86 -5.38
N GLN A 7 11.14 20.40 -5.86
CA GLN A 7 11.25 19.38 -6.89
C GLN A 7 10.50 18.15 -6.39
N PRO A 8 9.49 17.63 -7.12
CA PRO A 8 8.79 16.43 -6.70
C PRO A 8 9.84 15.33 -6.57
N ALA A 9 9.90 14.69 -5.39
CA ALA A 9 10.81 13.60 -5.13
C ALA A 9 10.61 12.54 -6.20
N VAL A 10 11.54 12.48 -7.14
CA VAL A 10 11.65 11.37 -8.08
C VAL A 10 12.00 10.19 -7.18
N LEU A 11 11.01 9.34 -6.91
CA LEU A 11 11.21 8.13 -6.12
C LEU A 11 12.19 7.25 -6.91
N ASP A 12 13.46 7.27 -6.52
CA ASP A 12 14.48 6.32 -6.95
C ASP A 12 14.13 4.92 -6.42
N ASP A 13 13.07 4.35 -6.97
CA ASP A 13 12.40 3.13 -6.51
C ASP A 13 13.16 1.84 -6.88
N GLU A 14 14.39 1.92 -7.38
CA GLU A 14 15.24 0.74 -7.64
C GLU A 14 16.03 0.28 -6.41
N ARG A 15 16.11 1.11 -5.38
CA ARG A 15 16.96 0.86 -4.21
C ARG A 15 16.19 0.12 -3.12
N PHE A 16 16.86 -0.86 -2.51
CA PHE A 16 16.34 -1.50 -1.30
C PHE A 16 16.48 -0.54 -0.12
N GLU A 17 15.40 -0.36 0.63
CA GLU A 17 15.31 0.49 1.81
C GLU A 17 14.91 -0.32 3.05
N GLU A 18 15.09 0.25 4.24
CA GLU A 18 14.56 -0.33 5.48
C GLU A 18 13.06 -0.05 5.58
N ILE A 19 12.27 -1.12 5.63
CA ILE A 19 10.81 -1.08 5.62
C ILE A 19 10.30 -1.61 6.96
N LEU A 20 9.39 -0.86 7.58
CA LEU A 20 8.62 -1.25 8.76
C LEU A 20 7.17 -1.49 8.36
N VAL A 21 6.65 -2.69 8.60
CA VAL A 21 5.23 -3.04 8.36
C VAL A 21 4.54 -3.44 9.66
N LYS A 22 3.37 -2.88 9.92
CA LYS A 22 2.49 -3.28 11.03
C LYS A 22 1.94 -4.69 10.78
N ASP A 23 1.73 -5.46 11.85
CA ASP A 23 1.23 -6.82 11.87
C ASP A 23 0.40 -7.09 13.14
N GLY A 24 -0.63 -7.92 13.00
CA GLY A 24 -1.58 -8.24 14.06
C GLY A 24 -2.68 -7.20 14.28
N PRO A 25 -3.60 -7.48 15.22
CA PRO A 25 -4.74 -6.62 15.50
C PRO A 25 -4.32 -5.20 15.88
N GLY A 26 -4.95 -4.19 15.28
CA GLY A 26 -4.59 -2.76 15.48
C GLY A 26 -3.14 -2.39 15.15
N GLY A 27 -2.36 -3.29 14.56
CA GLY A 27 -0.94 -3.08 14.31
C GLY A 27 -0.07 -3.08 15.57
N LEU A 28 -0.49 -3.81 16.62
CA LEU A 28 0.24 -3.95 17.89
C LEU A 28 1.68 -4.45 17.74
N ARG A 29 1.99 -5.09 16.61
CA ARG A 29 3.35 -5.55 16.28
C ARG A 29 3.80 -4.89 15.00
N ALA A 30 5.11 -4.78 14.83
CA ALA A 30 5.72 -4.38 13.58
C ALA A 30 6.82 -5.37 13.20
N LYS A 31 6.97 -5.61 11.90
CA LYS A 31 8.09 -6.36 11.32
C LYS A 31 8.94 -5.40 10.53
N ARG A 32 10.25 -5.52 10.68
CA ARG A 32 11.23 -4.75 9.96
C ARG A 32 12.01 -5.64 9.01
N PHE A 33 12.22 -5.18 7.79
CA PHE A 33 13.05 -5.86 6.81
C PHE A 33 13.63 -4.86 5.81
N VAL A 34 14.64 -5.27 5.06
CA VAL A 34 15.16 -4.46 3.95
C VAL A 34 14.53 -4.97 2.65
N GLY A 35 13.86 -4.07 1.93
CA GLY A 35 13.00 -4.42 0.82
C GLY A 35 12.78 -3.27 -0.16
N ARG A 36 11.98 -3.54 -1.18
CA ARG A 36 11.56 -2.60 -2.21
C ARG A 36 10.06 -2.73 -2.38
N PHE A 37 9.34 -1.62 -2.39
CA PHE A 37 7.92 -1.62 -2.71
C PHE A 37 7.68 -2.02 -4.17
N LEU A 38 6.69 -2.86 -4.42
CA LEU A 38 6.33 -3.29 -5.78
C LEU A 38 5.00 -2.68 -6.21
N ALA A 39 3.95 -2.88 -5.42
CA ALA A 39 2.61 -2.42 -5.75
C ALA A 39 1.69 -2.40 -4.53
N GLU A 40 0.61 -1.63 -4.64
CA GLU A 40 -0.48 -1.57 -3.67
C GLU A 40 -1.82 -1.68 -4.39
N ALA A 41 -2.77 -2.41 -3.83
CA ALA A 41 -4.18 -2.34 -4.22
C ALA A 41 -5.04 -1.94 -3.04
N ARG A 42 -6.10 -1.19 -3.35
CA ARG A 42 -7.17 -0.84 -2.42
C ARG A 42 -8.45 -1.43 -2.95
N GLU A 43 -9.13 -2.19 -2.11
CA GLU A 43 -10.36 -2.89 -2.43
C GLU A 43 -11.44 -2.46 -1.45
N HIS A 44 -12.61 -2.13 -1.99
CA HIS A 44 -13.77 -1.76 -1.19
C HIS A 44 -14.60 -3.00 -1.00
N THR A 45 -14.82 -3.39 0.25
CA THR A 45 -15.72 -4.47 0.61
C THR A 45 -17.06 -3.89 1.06
N LYS A 46 -18.05 -4.76 1.29
CA LYS A 46 -19.35 -4.31 1.83
C LYS A 46 -19.21 -3.74 3.24
N THR A 47 -18.22 -4.21 3.99
CA THR A 47 -18.04 -3.94 5.42
C THR A 47 -16.87 -3.00 5.71
N GLY A 48 -16.05 -2.66 4.72
CA GLY A 48 -14.90 -1.79 4.95
C GLY A 48 -14.02 -1.56 3.72
N ILE A 49 -12.76 -1.27 4.00
CA ILE A 49 -11.70 -1.10 3.00
C ILE A 49 -10.58 -2.07 3.34
N GLU A 50 -10.05 -2.75 2.33
CA GLU A 50 -8.84 -3.54 2.42
C GLU A 50 -7.73 -2.90 1.58
N VAL A 51 -6.57 -2.68 2.19
CA VAL A 51 -5.37 -2.21 1.50
C VAL A 51 -4.32 -3.31 1.55
N THR A 52 -3.86 -3.78 0.40
CA THR A 52 -2.77 -4.75 0.31
C THR A 52 -1.56 -4.11 -0.33
N LYS A 53 -0.44 -4.07 0.39
CA LYS A 53 0.88 -3.61 -0.07
C LYS A 53 1.81 -4.80 -0.26
N VAL A 54 2.53 -4.83 -1.38
CA VAL A 54 3.47 -5.90 -1.71
C VAL A 54 4.87 -5.34 -1.87
N TYR A 55 5.83 -6.02 -1.26
CA TYR A 55 7.24 -5.69 -1.28
C TYR A 55 8.07 -6.88 -1.73
N ARG A 56 9.25 -6.60 -2.30
CA ARG A 56 10.31 -7.59 -2.53
C ARG A 56 11.39 -7.40 -1.48
N SER A 57 11.69 -8.43 -0.71
CA SER A 57 12.83 -8.40 0.22
C SER A 57 14.16 -8.46 -0.54
N ARG A 58 15.25 -8.03 0.11
CA ARG A 58 16.61 -8.19 -0.42
C ARG A 58 17.00 -9.64 -0.71
N LYS A 59 16.37 -10.61 -0.04
CA LYS A 59 16.56 -12.06 -0.24
C LYS A 59 15.71 -12.64 -1.37
N GLY A 60 14.96 -11.81 -2.10
CA GLY A 60 14.11 -12.24 -3.21
C GLY A 60 12.71 -12.71 -2.82
N LYS A 61 12.42 -12.94 -1.53
CA LYS A 61 11.08 -13.28 -1.03
C LYS A 61 10.10 -12.11 -1.18
N PHE A 62 8.82 -12.41 -1.30
CA PHE A 62 7.75 -11.42 -1.35
C PHE A 62 7.11 -11.25 0.03
N VAL A 63 6.82 -10.00 0.40
CA VAL A 63 6.13 -9.65 1.64
C VAL A 63 4.83 -8.96 1.26
N ALA A 64 3.69 -9.54 1.64
CA ALA A 64 2.37 -8.96 1.46
C ALA A 64 1.85 -8.51 2.82
N GLN A 65 1.61 -7.20 2.96
CA GLN A 65 0.92 -6.62 4.11
C GLN A 65 -0.51 -6.30 3.70
N ARG A 66 -1.47 -6.88 4.41
CA ARG A 66 -2.90 -6.56 4.31
C ARG A 66 -3.29 -5.72 5.51
N GLN A 67 -4.02 -4.63 5.26
CA GLN A 67 -4.70 -3.82 6.26
C GLN A 67 -6.19 -3.93 5.97
N ALA A 68 -6.97 -4.42 6.93
CA ALA A 68 -8.42 -4.47 6.86
C ALA A 68 -9.01 -3.48 7.87
N THR A 69 -9.84 -2.56 7.41
CA THR A 69 -10.52 -1.58 8.27
C THR A 69 -12.01 -1.69 8.05
N GLU A 70 -12.77 -1.95 9.10
CA GLU A 70 -14.24 -1.96 9.03
C GLU A 70 -14.81 -0.54 9.07
N TRP A 71 -15.93 -0.30 8.39
CA TRP A 71 -16.62 0.99 8.43
C TRP A 71 -16.99 1.39 9.87
N LEU A 72 -17.35 0.41 10.71
CA LEU A 72 -17.76 0.60 12.11
C LEU A 72 -16.64 1.07 13.02
N GLU A 73 -15.39 0.86 12.64
CA GLU A 73 -14.21 1.31 13.39
C GLU A 73 -13.86 2.78 13.13
N PHE A 74 -14.53 3.43 12.18
CA PHE A 74 -14.39 4.87 11.96
C PHE A 74 -15.17 5.64 13.04
N PRO A 75 -14.52 6.53 13.82
CA PRO A 75 -15.25 7.45 14.67
C PRO A 75 -16.12 8.35 13.77
N ASN A 76 -17.44 8.33 14.00
CA ASN A 76 -18.49 9.02 13.23
C ASN A 76 -18.89 8.38 11.88
N HIS A 77 -19.12 7.06 11.86
CA HIS A 77 -19.67 6.30 10.72
C HIS A 77 -20.83 6.97 9.97
N ALA A 78 -21.69 7.75 10.64
CA ALA A 78 -22.84 8.40 10.00
C ALA A 78 -22.44 9.56 9.07
N ASP A 79 -21.53 10.43 9.51
CA ASP A 79 -21.10 11.62 8.77
C ASP A 79 -20.13 11.23 7.64
N LEU A 80 -19.24 10.28 7.90
CA LEU A 80 -18.26 9.80 6.92
C LEU A 80 -18.91 9.02 5.77
N VAL A 81 -19.93 8.21 6.01
CA VAL A 81 -20.68 7.52 4.94
C VAL A 81 -21.48 8.49 4.08
N ALA A 82 -22.00 9.57 4.67
CA ALA A 82 -22.64 10.64 3.93
C ALA A 82 -21.64 11.43 3.07
N GLU A 83 -20.44 11.68 3.59
CA GLU A 83 -19.36 12.40 2.90
C GLU A 83 -18.69 11.54 1.80
N LEU A 84 -18.51 10.23 2.02
CA LEU A 84 -18.02 9.25 1.03
C LEU A 84 -18.98 9.06 -0.15
N LYS A 85 -20.29 9.10 0.11
CA LYS A 85 -21.31 9.04 -0.96
C LYS A 85 -21.39 10.32 -1.77
N SER A 86 -21.10 11.46 -1.16
CA SER A 86 -21.22 12.77 -1.80
C SER A 86 -19.94 13.21 -2.51
N ASP A 87 -18.75 12.78 -2.06
CA ASP A 87 -17.50 13.26 -2.65
C ASP A 87 -16.38 12.19 -2.73
N TRP A 88 -16.49 11.34 -3.76
CA TRP A 88 -15.45 10.38 -4.19
C TRP A 88 -14.12 11.06 -4.61
N ARG A 89 -14.01 12.39 -4.69
CA ARG A 89 -12.70 13.03 -4.91
C ARG A 89 -12.05 13.46 -3.61
N ASN A 90 -12.83 13.86 -2.61
CA ASN A 90 -12.32 14.34 -1.33
C ASN A 90 -11.85 13.22 -0.38
N TRP A 91 -12.46 12.03 -0.44
CA TRP A 91 -11.95 10.89 0.36
C TRP A 91 -10.53 10.45 -0.04
N ARG A 92 -10.06 10.73 -1.27
CA ARG A 92 -8.65 10.51 -1.65
C ARG A 92 -7.69 11.40 -0.86
N ASN A 93 -8.15 12.59 -0.47
CA ASN A 93 -7.38 13.52 0.36
C ASN A 93 -7.49 13.14 1.85
N LEU A 94 -8.65 12.66 2.30
CA LEU A 94 -8.86 12.15 3.67
C LEU A 94 -8.18 10.79 3.93
N LEU A 95 -8.00 9.93 2.92
CA LEU A 95 -7.29 8.64 2.98
C LEU A 95 -5.88 8.69 2.35
N GLY A 96 -5.21 9.83 2.46
CA GLY A 96 -3.76 9.95 2.38
C GLY A 96 -3.13 9.58 1.03
N PHE A 97 -2.96 10.59 0.17
CA PHE A 97 -1.77 10.69 -0.69
C PHE A 97 -0.61 11.41 0.04
N GLY A 98 -0.60 11.36 1.38
CA GLY A 98 0.48 11.82 2.26
C GLY A 98 0.94 10.70 3.20
N PRO A 99 2.08 10.85 3.88
CA PRO A 99 2.81 9.79 4.61
C PRO A 99 2.07 9.17 5.81
N GLU A 100 0.86 9.60 6.14
CA GLU A 100 0.11 9.15 7.31
C GLU A 100 -1.30 8.71 6.88
N LEU A 101 -1.44 7.44 6.50
CA LEU A 101 -2.75 6.79 6.49
C LEU A 101 -3.28 6.75 7.93
N PRO A 102 -4.59 6.94 8.16
CA PRO A 102 -5.15 6.78 9.49
C PRO A 102 -4.87 5.37 10.03
N GLU A 103 -4.32 5.31 11.25
CA GLU A 103 -3.73 4.11 11.86
C GLU A 103 -4.75 3.09 12.38
N TRP A 104 -5.79 2.77 11.61
CA TRP A 104 -6.92 1.96 12.08
C TRP A 104 -7.09 0.67 11.26
N GLY A 105 -7.54 -0.38 11.94
CA GLY A 105 -7.77 -1.70 11.37
C GLY A 105 -6.74 -2.75 11.74
N ASP A 106 -7.00 -3.97 11.31
CA ASP A 106 -6.17 -5.13 11.56
C ASP A 106 -5.16 -5.32 10.44
N TYR A 107 -3.92 -5.65 10.84
CA TYR A 107 -2.83 -5.85 9.91
C TYR A 107 -2.46 -7.33 9.87
N THR A 108 -2.15 -7.84 8.70
CA THR A 108 -1.63 -9.20 8.54
C THR A 108 -0.47 -9.16 7.56
N VAL A 109 0.67 -9.72 7.95
CA VAL A 109 1.86 -9.82 7.11
C VAL A 109 2.13 -11.27 6.75
N GLU A 110 2.06 -11.56 5.45
CA GLU A 110 2.40 -12.84 4.86
C GLU A 110 3.71 -12.73 4.09
N ILE A 111 4.56 -13.74 4.20
CA ILE A 111 5.84 -13.83 3.48
C ILE A 111 5.79 -15.10 2.64
N VAL A 112 6.03 -14.97 1.35
CA VAL A 112 6.01 -16.07 0.37
C VAL A 112 7.29 -16.09 -0.44
N ASP A 113 7.65 -17.27 -0.94
CA ASP A 113 8.96 -17.50 -1.55
C ASP A 113 8.97 -17.25 -3.05
N SER A 114 7.82 -17.34 -3.71
CA SER A 114 7.69 -17.13 -5.14
C SER A 114 6.50 -16.25 -5.51
N ILE A 115 6.51 -15.78 -6.77
CA ILE A 115 5.40 -14.98 -7.30
C ILE A 115 4.15 -15.84 -7.51
N GLU A 116 4.31 -17.13 -7.80
CA GLU A 116 3.22 -18.09 -7.93
C GLU A 116 2.47 -18.28 -6.61
N GLU A 117 3.18 -18.43 -5.49
CA GLU A 117 2.57 -18.48 -4.16
C GLU A 117 1.83 -17.17 -3.83
N LEU A 118 2.39 -16.02 -4.24
CA LEU A 118 1.76 -14.73 -4.04
C LEU A 118 0.41 -14.63 -4.77
N ARG A 119 0.28 -15.24 -5.95
CA ARG A 119 -0.96 -15.24 -6.75
C ARG A 119 -2.17 -15.78 -5.99
N GLU A 120 -1.96 -16.72 -5.09
CA GLU A 120 -3.02 -17.32 -4.26
C GLU A 120 -3.41 -16.45 -3.06
N ARG A 121 -2.59 -15.44 -2.70
CA ARG A 121 -2.76 -14.61 -1.50
C ARG A 121 -3.28 -13.21 -1.76
N ILE A 122 -3.14 -12.71 -2.98
CA ILE A 122 -3.54 -11.35 -3.37
C ILE A 122 -4.57 -11.38 -4.50
N SER A 123 -5.26 -10.26 -4.71
CA SER A 123 -6.22 -10.18 -5.81
C SER A 123 -5.55 -10.29 -7.19
N PRO A 124 -6.26 -10.82 -8.20
CA PRO A 124 -5.72 -10.93 -9.56
C PRO A 124 -5.26 -9.60 -10.15
N LYS A 125 -5.91 -8.49 -9.77
CA LYS A 125 -5.54 -7.15 -10.19
C LYS A 125 -4.19 -6.72 -9.61
N LEU A 126 -3.97 -6.97 -8.32
CA LEU A 126 -2.69 -6.67 -7.68
C LEU A 126 -1.58 -7.56 -8.21
N TYR A 127 -1.86 -8.85 -8.42
CA TYR A 127 -0.89 -9.79 -8.98
C TYR A 127 -0.31 -9.31 -10.31
N ARG A 128 -1.16 -8.88 -11.25
CA ARG A 128 -0.69 -8.36 -12.55
C ARG A 128 0.25 -7.17 -12.42
N ARG A 129 -0.01 -6.28 -11.44
CA ARG A 129 0.85 -5.11 -11.18
C ARG A 129 2.17 -5.51 -10.55
N VAL A 130 2.16 -6.48 -9.63
CA VAL A 130 3.37 -7.03 -9.03
C VAL A 130 4.22 -7.72 -10.09
N ALA A 131 3.62 -8.55 -10.96
CA ALA A 131 4.32 -9.24 -12.05
C ALA A 131 4.99 -8.23 -12.99
N ALA A 132 4.26 -7.21 -13.44
CA ALA A 132 4.83 -6.14 -14.27
C ALA A 132 6.01 -5.42 -13.58
N ALA A 133 5.90 -5.13 -12.28
CA ALA A 133 6.96 -4.48 -11.51
C ALA A 133 8.19 -5.38 -11.23
N VAL A 134 8.07 -6.69 -11.42
CA VAL A 134 9.18 -7.65 -11.32
C VAL A 134 9.86 -7.85 -12.67
N GLU A 135 9.09 -7.89 -13.75
CA GLU A 135 9.56 -8.18 -15.11
C GLU A 135 10.14 -6.96 -15.82
N THR A 136 9.60 -5.76 -15.57
CA THR A 136 9.97 -4.54 -16.31
C THR A 136 10.61 -3.52 -15.36
N PRO A 137 11.68 -2.81 -15.80
CA PRO A 137 12.10 -1.59 -15.14
C PRO A 137 10.91 -0.64 -14.95
N ARG A 138 10.83 0.01 -13.79
CA ARG A 138 9.66 0.86 -13.47
C ARG A 138 9.68 2.18 -14.23
N THR A 139 10.85 2.59 -14.71
CA THR A 139 11.08 3.78 -15.52
C THR A 139 11.85 3.34 -16.77
N ASP A 140 11.26 3.58 -17.93
CA ASP A 140 11.98 3.52 -19.20
C ASP A 140 12.39 4.95 -19.56
N ASP A 141 13.69 5.20 -19.65
CA ASP A 141 14.23 6.46 -20.18
C ASP A 141 13.98 6.48 -21.69
N LEU A 142 13.05 7.31 -22.14
CA LEU A 142 12.71 7.49 -23.54
C LEU A 142 13.53 8.65 -24.12
N ASP A 143 14.28 8.39 -25.19
CA ASP A 143 15.03 9.41 -25.95
C ASP A 143 14.08 10.22 -26.88
N ILE A 144 13.14 10.98 -26.30
CA ILE A 144 12.20 11.85 -27.03
C ILE A 144 12.15 13.29 -26.50
#